data_AF-A0A9W8EII4-F1
#
_entry.id   AF-A0A9W8EII4-F1
#
_cell.length_a   1.000
_cell.length_b   1.000
_cell.length_c   1.000
_cell.angle_alpha   90.00
_cell.angle_beta   90.00
_cell.angle_gamma   90.00
#
_symmetry.space_group_name_H-M   'P 1'
#
loop_
_entity.id
_entity.type
_entity.pdbx_description
1 polymer ?
#
loop_
_entity_poly.entity_id
_entity_poly.type
_entity_poly.pdbx_seq_one_letter_code
_entity_poly.pdbx_strand_id
1 'polypeptide(L)'
;MSSKNATGSVTVSQLQSSFAEIQGELKRVLDGVNDGRILESFDILSKVTDAVVVSCEALGLASELPVVETFHRDNFWRALNHCWLVALQNVSKARTYEDRLREEHIVHLQCSVVRWADALDKFGLVDYEMGFWEADILGSLSSILNSLKESTSEGALAE
;
A
#
# COMPACT_ATOMS: atom_id res chain seq x y z
N MET A 1 31.77 -35.42 -0.32
CA MET A 1 30.53 -36.10 -0.78
C MET A 1 29.59 -36.06 0.43
N SER A 2 28.47 -35.35 0.51
CA SER A 2 27.56 -34.84 -0.52
C SER A 2 26.74 -33.65 0.02
N SER A 3 26.45 -32.72 -0.90
CA SER A 3 25.31 -31.80 -1.07
C SER A 3 24.47 -31.36 0.14
N LYS A 4 24.47 -30.05 0.49
CA LYS A 4 23.51 -29.01 0.05
C LYS A 4 22.03 -29.33 0.39
N ASN A 5 21.52 -28.67 1.44
CA ASN A 5 20.18 -28.07 1.45
C ASN A 5 20.13 -27.00 2.55
N ALA A 6 20.46 -25.76 2.17
CA ALA A 6 20.17 -24.57 2.96
C ALA A 6 18.86 -23.98 2.41
N THR A 7 17.75 -24.63 2.68
CA THR A 7 16.43 -24.00 2.57
C THR A 7 16.24 -23.27 3.89
N GLY A 8 16.58 -21.98 3.91
CA GLY A 8 16.51 -21.17 5.12
C GLY A 8 15.08 -21.12 5.62
N SER A 9 14.80 -21.86 6.69
CA SER A 9 13.58 -21.65 7.47
C SER A 9 13.63 -20.21 7.98
N VAL A 10 12.81 -19.33 7.41
CA VAL A 10 12.62 -17.99 7.98
C VAL A 10 12.24 -18.19 9.45
N THR A 11 13.03 -17.60 10.34
CA THR A 11 12.81 -17.76 11.77
C THR A 11 11.66 -16.87 12.22
N VAL A 12 10.90 -17.29 13.23
CA VAL A 12 9.81 -16.48 13.82
C VAL A 12 10.29 -15.08 14.17
N SER A 13 11.52 -14.94 14.68
CA SER A 13 12.12 -13.64 15.00
C SER A 13 12.34 -12.75 13.78
N GLN A 14 12.74 -13.30 12.63
CA GLN A 14 12.89 -12.52 11.38
C GLN A 14 11.55 -12.02 10.85
N LEU A 15 10.50 -12.85 10.94
CA LEU A 15 9.14 -12.44 10.60
C LEU A 15 8.67 -11.31 11.51
N GLN A 16 8.83 -11.46 12.83
CA GLN A 16 8.48 -10.43 13.80
C GLN A 16 9.19 -9.11 13.53
N SER A 17 10.50 -9.14 13.21
CA SER A 17 11.24 -7.93 12.83
C SER A 17 10.70 -7.30 11.54
N SER A 18 10.42 -8.10 10.51
CA SER A 18 9.87 -7.62 9.24
C SER A 18 8.50 -6.97 9.44
N PHE A 19 7.63 -7.58 10.25
CA PHE A 19 6.32 -7.01 10.59
C PHE A 19 6.44 -5.72 11.39
N ALA A 20 7.34 -5.66 12.37
CA ALA A 20 7.58 -4.44 13.14
C ALA A 20 8.08 -3.30 12.27
N GLU A 21 8.95 -3.58 11.30
CA GLU A 21 9.44 -2.62 10.32
C GLU A 21 8.30 -2.10 9.43
N ILE A 22 7.50 -3.00 8.84
CA ILE A 22 6.34 -2.63 8.02
C ILE A 22 5.36 -1.77 8.82
N GLN A 23 5.02 -2.17 10.06
CA GLN A 23 4.14 -1.40 10.93
C GLN A 23 4.71 -0.01 11.27
N GLY A 24 6.03 0.08 11.47
CA GLY A 24 6.74 1.34 11.67
C GLY A 24 6.60 2.29 10.48
N GLU A 25 6.79 1.77 9.27
CA GLU A 25 6.64 2.57 8.05
C GLU A 25 5.18 2.97 7.80
N LEU A 26 4.20 2.08 8.02
CA LEU A 26 2.77 2.44 7.92
C LEU A 26 2.39 3.55 8.91
N LYS A 27 2.92 3.49 10.13
CA LYS A 27 2.73 4.57 11.10
C LYS A 27 3.36 5.88 10.61
N ARG A 28 4.58 5.83 10.05
CA ARG A 28 5.27 6.99 9.49
C ARG A 28 4.47 7.62 8.34
N VAL A 29 3.82 6.81 7.49
CA VAL A 29 2.89 7.29 6.46
C VAL A 29 1.75 8.08 7.09
N LEU A 30 1.08 7.53 8.11
CA LEU A 30 -0.04 8.20 8.76
C LEU A 30 0.37 9.51 9.45
N ASP A 31 1.53 9.51 10.14
CA ASP A 31 2.10 10.71 10.76
C ASP A 31 2.43 11.77 9.68
N GLY A 32 3.03 11.36 8.57
CA GLY A 32 3.34 12.23 7.43
C GLY A 32 2.10 12.82 6.76
N VAL A 33 1.04 12.01 6.58
CA VAL A 33 -0.25 12.47 6.06
C VAL A 33 -0.88 13.49 7.01
N ASN A 34 -0.83 13.24 8.32
CA ASN A 34 -1.35 14.18 9.32
C ASN A 34 -0.54 15.49 9.34
N ASP A 35 0.76 15.41 9.08
CA ASP A 35 1.64 16.56 8.88
C ASP A 35 1.49 17.23 7.50
N GLY A 36 0.65 16.71 6.61
CA GLY A 36 0.47 17.24 5.25
C GLY A 36 1.67 17.06 4.32
N ARG A 37 2.59 16.14 4.64
CA ARG A 37 3.69 15.67 3.77
C ARG A 37 3.18 14.58 2.83
N ILE A 38 2.20 14.94 1.99
CA ILE A 38 1.38 13.97 1.24
C ILE A 38 2.23 13.20 0.23
N LEU A 39 2.97 13.87 -0.65
CA LEU A 39 3.78 13.20 -1.67
C LEU A 39 4.82 12.24 -1.07
N GLU A 40 5.55 12.68 -0.03
CA GLU A 40 6.50 11.81 0.69
C GLU A 40 5.79 10.58 1.29
N SER A 41 4.62 10.78 1.88
CA SER A 41 3.85 9.68 2.50
C SER A 41 3.40 8.65 1.48
N PHE A 42 3.01 9.07 0.27
CA PHE A 42 2.65 8.15 -0.82
C PHE A 42 3.86 7.44 -1.42
N ASP A 43 5.04 8.06 -1.45
CA ASP A 43 6.28 7.40 -1.86
C ASP A 43 6.66 6.28 -0.87
N ILE A 44 6.59 6.55 0.44
CA ILE A 44 6.82 5.54 1.48
C ILE A 44 5.79 4.42 1.38
N LEU A 45 4.50 4.78 1.31
CA LEU A 45 3.41 3.80 1.25
C LEU A 45 3.52 2.89 0.03
N SER A 46 3.92 3.43 -1.12
CA SER A 46 4.14 2.65 -2.34
C SER A 46 5.31 1.69 -2.20
N LYS A 47 6.43 2.12 -1.62
CA LYS A 47 7.61 1.27 -1.37
C LYS A 47 7.31 0.13 -0.41
N VAL A 48 6.58 0.42 0.68
CA VAL A 48 6.15 -0.59 1.65
C VAL A 48 5.21 -1.60 0.99
N THR A 49 4.22 -1.11 0.23
CA THR A 49 3.27 -1.98 -0.47
C THR A 49 3.98 -2.89 -1.46
N ASP A 50 4.93 -2.36 -2.24
CA ASP A 50 5.75 -3.14 -3.17
C ASP A 50 6.56 -4.23 -2.45
N ALA A 51 7.24 -3.88 -1.36
CA ALA A 51 8.02 -4.84 -0.57
C ALA A 51 7.15 -5.96 0.01
N VAL A 52 5.95 -5.62 0.50
CA VAL A 52 4.95 -6.56 1.03
C VAL A 52 4.46 -7.51 -0.07
N VAL A 53 4.12 -6.98 -1.24
CA VAL A 53 3.62 -7.78 -2.39
C VAL A 53 4.71 -8.72 -2.90
N VAL A 54 5.94 -8.23 -3.07
CA VAL A 54 7.09 -9.04 -3.53
C VAL A 54 7.41 -10.15 -2.53
N SER A 55 7.27 -9.88 -1.23
CA SER A 55 7.65 -10.80 -0.16
C SER A 55 6.47 -11.52 0.50
N CYS A 56 5.27 -11.49 -0.08
CA CYS A 56 4.05 -11.92 0.62
C CYS A 56 4.10 -13.39 1.07
N GLU A 57 4.65 -14.29 0.25
CA GLU A 57 4.85 -15.71 0.62
C GLU A 57 5.85 -15.86 1.76
N ALA A 58 6.99 -15.15 1.67
CA ALA A 58 8.04 -15.19 2.68
C ALA A 58 7.57 -14.61 4.02
N LEU A 59 6.64 -13.65 3.99
CA LEU A 59 5.99 -13.07 5.17
C LEU A 59 4.87 -13.97 5.71
N GLY A 60 4.50 -15.05 5.03
CA GLY A 60 3.36 -15.89 5.42
C GLY A 60 2.00 -15.24 5.15
N LEU A 61 1.96 -14.15 4.38
CA LEU A 61 0.73 -13.43 4.03
C LEU A 61 -0.09 -14.14 2.96
N ALA A 62 0.50 -15.10 2.24
CA ALA A 62 -0.19 -15.94 1.26
C ALA A 62 -0.52 -17.35 1.77
N SER A 63 -0.17 -17.67 3.02
CA SER A 63 -0.41 -18.98 3.62
C SER A 63 -1.76 -19.03 4.33
N GLU A 64 -2.53 -20.09 4.10
CA GLU A 64 -3.76 -20.41 4.86
C GLU A 64 -3.46 -20.93 6.28
N LEU A 65 -2.24 -21.42 6.52
CA LEU A 65 -1.81 -21.87 7.83
C LEU A 65 -1.10 -20.73 8.57
N PRO A 66 -1.42 -20.50 9.86
CA PRO A 66 -0.75 -19.48 10.66
C PRO A 66 0.74 -19.85 10.82
N VAL A 67 1.61 -18.95 10.37
CA VAL A 67 3.08 -19.11 10.52
C VAL A 67 3.51 -18.87 11.97
N VAL A 68 2.75 -18.06 12.70
CA VAL A 68 2.90 -17.79 14.14
C VAL A 68 1.50 -17.76 14.74
N GLU A 69 1.31 -18.36 15.91
CA GLU A 69 -0.02 -18.52 16.55
C GLU A 69 -0.72 -17.18 16.86
N THR A 70 0.06 -16.10 17.02
CA THR A 70 -0.44 -14.74 17.26
C THR A 70 -0.59 -13.90 15.99
N PHE A 71 -0.25 -14.45 14.82
CA PHE A 71 -0.25 -13.71 13.57
C PHE A 71 -1.59 -13.84 12.85
N HIS A 72 -2.30 -12.71 12.77
CA HIS A 72 -3.57 -12.58 12.07
C HIS A 72 -3.36 -11.88 10.73
N ARG A 73 -3.27 -12.66 9.65
CA ARG A 73 -3.06 -12.19 8.27
C ARG A 73 -4.11 -11.17 7.85
N ASP A 74 -5.37 -11.40 8.18
CA ASP A 74 -6.49 -10.52 7.84
C ASP A 74 -6.32 -9.14 8.49
N ASN A 75 -5.83 -9.07 9.73
CA ASN A 75 -5.54 -7.82 10.41
C ASN A 75 -4.40 -7.05 9.74
N PHE A 76 -3.40 -7.75 9.20
CA PHE A 76 -2.33 -7.11 8.45
C PHE A 76 -2.86 -6.45 7.18
N TRP A 77 -3.58 -7.20 6.33
CA TRP A 77 -4.14 -6.65 5.10
C TRP A 77 -5.12 -5.51 5.38
N ARG A 78 -5.99 -5.67 6.37
CA ARG A 78 -6.90 -4.61 6.84
C ARG A 78 -6.15 -3.35 7.26
N ALA A 79 -5.04 -3.47 7.99
CA ALA A 79 -4.22 -2.32 8.39
C ALA A 79 -3.58 -1.62 7.18
N LEU A 80 -3.01 -2.37 6.24
CA LEU A 80 -2.44 -1.82 5.01
C LEU A 80 -3.50 -1.10 4.17
N ASN A 81 -4.65 -1.73 3.96
CA ASN A 81 -5.76 -1.16 3.18
C ASN A 81 -6.31 0.11 3.85
N HIS A 82 -6.50 0.11 5.17
CA HIS A 82 -6.90 1.32 5.88
C HIS A 82 -5.86 2.42 5.80
N CYS A 83 -4.57 2.10 5.83
CA CYS A 83 -3.51 3.10 5.64
C CYS A 83 -3.64 3.79 4.27
N TRP A 84 -3.87 3.02 3.20
CA TRP A 84 -4.18 3.55 1.86
C TRP A 84 -5.41 4.46 1.85
N LEU A 85 -6.54 3.99 2.37
CA LEU A 85 -7.78 4.77 2.35
C LEU A 85 -7.66 6.06 3.18
N VAL A 86 -7.02 6.00 4.35
CA VAL A 86 -6.77 7.20 5.16
C VAL A 86 -5.84 8.16 4.43
N ALA A 87 -4.76 7.69 3.82
CA ALA A 87 -3.87 8.55 3.03
C ALA A 87 -4.62 9.23 1.87
N LEU A 88 -5.45 8.48 1.14
CA LEU A 88 -6.25 8.97 0.01
C LEU A 88 -7.32 9.99 0.43
N GLN A 89 -8.02 9.76 1.54
CA GLN A 89 -9.00 10.70 2.07
C GLN A 89 -8.39 12.04 2.51
N ASN A 90 -7.08 12.07 2.75
CA ASN A 90 -6.37 13.22 3.30
C ASN A 90 -5.44 13.92 2.29
N VAL A 91 -5.52 13.59 0.99
CA VAL A 91 -4.67 14.19 -0.05
C VAL A 91 -4.77 15.72 -0.12
N SER A 92 -5.91 16.28 0.25
CA SER A 92 -6.14 17.74 0.32
C SER A 92 -5.40 18.44 1.47
N LYS A 93 -4.84 17.69 2.42
CA LYS A 93 -4.05 18.23 3.56
C LYS A 93 -2.63 18.64 3.18
N ALA A 94 -2.22 18.51 1.92
CA ALA A 94 -0.88 18.89 1.48
C ALA A 94 -0.54 20.33 1.91
N ARG A 95 0.56 20.48 2.67
CA ARG A 95 0.98 21.79 3.22
C ARG A 95 1.56 22.70 2.14
N THR A 96 2.27 22.12 1.19
CA THR A 96 2.97 22.84 0.12
C THR A 96 2.40 22.43 -1.24
N TYR A 97 2.72 23.19 -2.28
CA TYR A 97 2.33 22.82 -3.65
C TYR A 97 3.11 21.58 -4.12
N GLU A 98 4.36 21.48 -3.71
CA GLU A 98 5.29 20.39 -4.01
C GLU A 98 4.81 19.06 -3.41
N ASP A 99 4.18 19.10 -2.23
CA ASP A 99 3.62 17.93 -1.55
C ASP A 99 2.30 17.43 -2.17
N ARG A 100 1.68 18.17 -3.10
CA ARG A 100 0.40 17.75 -3.69
C ARG A 100 0.59 16.59 -4.64
N LEU A 101 -0.37 15.65 -4.61
CA LEU A 101 -0.53 14.71 -5.69
C LEU A 101 -1.06 15.43 -6.94
N ARG A 102 -0.41 15.19 -8.06
CA ARG A 102 -0.77 15.72 -9.38
C ARG A 102 -1.26 14.55 -10.25
N GLU A 103 -1.83 14.87 -11.40
CA GLU A 103 -2.40 13.85 -12.30
C GLU A 103 -1.39 12.72 -12.60
N GLU A 104 -0.13 13.05 -12.89
CA GLU A 104 0.89 12.05 -13.18
C GLU A 104 1.16 11.11 -12.00
N HIS A 105 1.09 11.62 -10.77
CA HIS A 105 1.24 10.82 -9.57
C HIS A 105 0.05 9.87 -9.40
N ILE A 106 -1.17 10.35 -9.60
CA ILE A 106 -2.38 9.54 -9.45
C ILE A 106 -2.43 8.43 -10.50
N VAL A 107 -2.11 8.73 -11.76
CA VAL A 107 -2.05 7.72 -12.83
C VAL A 107 -0.99 6.67 -12.54
N HIS A 108 0.19 7.09 -12.07
CA HIS A 108 1.24 6.15 -11.67
C HIS A 108 0.82 5.23 -10.52
N LEU A 109 0.12 5.79 -9.51
CA LEU A 109 -0.44 5.02 -8.40
C LEU A 109 -1.49 4.02 -8.86
N GLN A 110 -2.40 4.40 -9.77
CA GLN A 110 -3.39 3.49 -10.34
C GLN A 110 -2.74 2.30 -11.05
N CYS A 111 -1.72 2.55 -11.89
CA CYS A 111 -0.96 1.47 -12.54
C CYS A 111 -0.26 0.57 -11.53
N SER A 112 0.27 1.14 -10.45
CA SER A 112 0.95 0.38 -9.40
C SER A 112 -0.02 -0.51 -8.62
N VAL A 113 -1.20 0.00 -8.29
CA VAL A 113 -2.27 -0.72 -7.59
C VAL A 113 -2.74 -1.92 -8.40
N VAL A 114 -3.00 -1.76 -9.71
CA VAL A 114 -3.36 -2.88 -10.60
C VAL A 114 -2.23 -3.92 -10.64
N ARG A 115 -0.98 -3.47 -10.81
CA ARG A 115 0.18 -4.39 -10.83
C ARG A 115 0.34 -5.18 -9.53
N TRP A 116 0.08 -4.56 -8.38
CA TRP A 116 0.13 -5.25 -7.09
C TRP A 116 -1.02 -6.24 -6.94
N ALA A 117 -2.23 -5.86 -7.35
CA ALA A 117 -3.38 -6.77 -7.34
C ALA A 117 -3.14 -7.98 -8.26
N ASP A 118 -2.69 -7.78 -9.49
CA ASP A 118 -2.31 -8.86 -10.42
C ASP A 118 -1.28 -9.82 -9.80
N ALA A 119 -0.30 -9.29 -9.07
CA ALA A 119 0.72 -10.10 -8.40
C ALA A 119 0.16 -10.92 -7.22
N LEU A 120 -0.89 -10.41 -6.57
CA LEU A 120 -1.56 -11.03 -5.42
C LEU A 120 -2.70 -12.00 -5.83
N ASP A 121 -3.26 -11.84 -7.03
CA ASP A 121 -4.39 -12.63 -7.54
C ASP A 121 -4.09 -14.14 -7.55
N LYS A 122 -2.87 -14.53 -7.91
CA LYS A 122 -2.42 -15.93 -7.89
C LYS A 122 -2.49 -16.59 -6.51
N PHE A 123 -2.59 -15.81 -5.43
CA PHE A 123 -2.73 -16.29 -4.05
C PHE A 123 -4.17 -16.20 -3.54
N GLY A 124 -5.12 -15.72 -4.35
CA GLY A 124 -6.48 -15.42 -3.91
C GLY A 124 -6.53 -14.27 -2.88
N LEU A 125 -5.55 -13.36 -2.92
CA LEU A 125 -5.44 -12.20 -2.01
C LEU A 125 -6.03 -10.93 -2.62
N VAL A 126 -6.99 -11.08 -3.53
CA VAL A 126 -7.80 -10.02 -4.13
C VAL A 126 -9.25 -10.32 -3.75
N ASP A 127 -10.05 -9.28 -3.54
CA ASP A 127 -11.47 -9.32 -3.12
C ASP A 127 -11.79 -9.54 -1.62
N TYR A 128 -11.91 -8.38 -0.96
CA TYR A 128 -12.86 -7.94 0.07
C TYR A 128 -12.79 -8.34 1.55
N GLU A 129 -12.14 -9.42 1.99
CA GLU A 129 -11.90 -9.59 3.44
C GLU A 129 -10.49 -10.04 3.84
N MET A 130 -9.80 -10.80 2.98
CA MET A 130 -8.55 -11.45 3.36
C MET A 130 -7.30 -10.92 2.65
N GLY A 131 -7.43 -9.89 1.81
CA GLY A 131 -6.36 -9.42 0.93
C GLY A 131 -6.41 -7.93 0.61
N PHE A 132 -5.83 -7.54 -0.52
CA PHE A 132 -5.68 -6.15 -0.94
C PHE A 132 -6.99 -5.58 -1.49
N TRP A 133 -7.39 -4.39 -1.03
CA TRP A 133 -8.65 -3.73 -1.44
C TRP A 133 -8.47 -2.91 -2.70
N GLU A 134 -8.12 -3.58 -3.80
CA GLU A 134 -7.85 -2.94 -5.09
C GLU A 134 -8.99 -2.00 -5.52
N ALA A 135 -10.23 -2.49 -5.55
CA ALA A 135 -11.37 -1.75 -6.04
C ALA A 135 -11.65 -0.46 -5.25
N ASP A 136 -11.56 -0.49 -3.91
CA ASP A 136 -11.76 0.69 -3.06
C ASP A 136 -10.64 1.71 -3.23
N ILE A 137 -9.39 1.24 -3.35
CA ILE A 137 -8.21 2.09 -3.57
C ILE A 137 -8.27 2.73 -4.96
N LEU A 138 -8.57 1.96 -6.01
CA LEU A 138 -8.74 2.48 -7.38
C LEU A 138 -9.92 3.44 -7.50
N GLY A 139 -11.03 3.14 -6.82
CA GLY A 139 -12.20 4.03 -6.77
C GLY A 139 -11.83 5.38 -6.15
N SER A 140 -11.10 5.36 -5.03
CA SER A 140 -10.62 6.57 -4.36
C SER A 140 -9.64 7.38 -5.22
N LEU A 141 -8.67 6.71 -5.87
CA LEU A 141 -7.74 7.35 -6.81
C LEU A 141 -8.46 7.98 -8.01
N SER A 142 -9.46 7.28 -8.56
CA SER A 142 -10.25 7.76 -9.70
C SER A 142 -11.06 9.00 -9.33
N SER A 143 -11.64 9.02 -8.13
CA SER A 143 -12.35 10.19 -7.59
C SER A 143 -11.42 11.40 -7.49
N ILE A 144 -10.21 11.21 -6.92
CA ILE A 144 -9.20 12.27 -6.82
C ILE A 144 -8.79 12.78 -8.21
N LEU A 145 -8.55 11.88 -9.16
CA LEU A 145 -8.17 12.25 -10.53
C LEU A 145 -9.24 13.11 -11.22
N ASN A 146 -10.52 12.74 -11.07
CA ASN A 146 -11.63 13.48 -11.65
C ASN A 146 -11.71 14.90 -11.06
N SER A 147 -11.59 15.05 -9.73
CA SER A 147 -11.56 16.37 -9.09
C SER A 147 -10.40 17.24 -9.55
N LEU A 148 -9.22 16.67 -9.81
CA LEU A 148 -8.08 17.42 -10.36
C LEU A 148 -8.36 17.92 -11.79
N LYS A 149 -9.01 17.12 -12.64
CA LYS A 149 -9.37 17.49 -14.01
C LYS A 149 -10.44 18.57 -14.07
N GLU A 150 -11.44 18.49 -13.20
CA GLU A 150 -12.48 19.51 -13.05
C GLU A 150 -11.87 20.86 -12.67
N SER A 151 -10.98 20.89 -11.66
CA SER A 151 -10.30 22.11 -11.22
C SER A 151 -9.42 22.77 -12.30
N THR A 152 -8.90 21.96 -13.24
CA THR A 152 -8.09 22.45 -14.37
C THR A 152 -8.97 23.01 -15.49
N SER A 153 -10.19 22.48 -15.65
CA SER A 153 -11.13 22.87 -16.71
C SER A 153 -11.85 24.18 -16.42
N GLU A 154 -12.20 24.44 -15.14
CA GLU A 154 -12.82 25.70 -14.73
C GLU A 154 -11.87 26.90 -14.82
N GLY A 155 -10.56 26.68 -14.65
CA GLY A 155 -9.54 27.73 -14.85
C GLY A 155 -9.35 28.16 -16.31
N ALA A 156 -9.61 27.25 -17.27
CA ALA A 156 -9.37 27.51 -18.70
C ALA A 156 -10.51 28.25 -19.42
N LEU A 157 -11.70 28.36 -18.80
CA LEU A 157 -12.85 29.09 -19.34
C LEU A 157 -12.95 30.54 -18.83
N ALA A 158 -12.05 30.94 -17.93
CA ALA A 158 -12.04 32.26 -17.29
C ALA A 158 -11.01 33.25 -17.90
N GLU A 159 -10.30 32.85 -18.96
CA GLU A 159 -9.39 33.72 -19.73
C GLU A 159 -9.91 34.04 -21.14
#